data_AF-A0A0J9V0F1-F1
#
_entry.id   AF-A0A0J9V0F1-F1
#
_cell.length_a   1.000
_cell.length_b   1.000
_cell.length_c   1.000
_cell.angle_alpha   90.00
_cell.angle_beta   90.00
_cell.angle_gamma   90.00
#
_symmetry.space_group_name_H-M   'P 1'
#
loop_
_entity.id
_entity.type
_entity.pdbx_description
1 polymer ?
#
loop_
_entity_poly.entity_id
_entity_poly.type
_entity_poly.pdbx_seq_one_letter_code
_entity_poly.pdbx_strand_id
1 'polypeptide(L)'
;MEAQQPSARVQLNSLWSEKRLIAICFFIALAQFQYGFDSAAVSGFQSMPGFLIVFGYVDPTNPIGYNITTKVQTLLQSLISLGALAACILIFNFGRFISPRVGLWIASLFGVVSVAAQMGSTHLAALYFGRIMLGFSNGFYSTFSAVYIGESTPAYLRGAAIGLVVLQINIGALVGIAVDNGTQGMLSRLSYQIPLAVMFVVPVMMSVGLIFLPETPRYYISKGQDDKAEAAIRKLRGITDDERIREDIMIMKNAWLEETEMRSTTQLLDAFRSTDLRRTLLSIATAVGQASTGIYFISAFSVFFFVQARIGSPFKWVMVSLAIALTGNMLSFPAVRFFNRRHLLLGTSLLNSGLMLGMAVAYTVSPAGSPTAGKVLVGLSIVFTWVYGIGQGPVLWALQTEIPSQRLRAQTVGFSQGASFLASWLCSYCTPYFINPEALNWGPKYCYIWAGSNLILAVFTYFFIPETKGRSLEQLDELFEKRILAWKFKRYVTDLQQADTDNYVGRMDANEKGGVVEVEHKEN
;
A
#
# COMPACT_ATOMS: atom_id res chain seq x y z
N MET A 1 12.91 -0.98 28.02
CA MET A 1 14.13 -0.33 27.48
C MET A 1 13.70 0.62 26.37
N GLU A 2 13.62 1.92 26.67
CA GLU A 2 13.34 2.94 25.66
C GLU A 2 14.44 2.94 24.59
N ALA A 3 14.08 2.53 23.38
CA ALA A 3 14.89 2.79 22.21
C ALA A 3 14.91 4.31 21.98
N GLN A 4 15.91 4.98 22.57
CA GLN A 4 16.27 6.35 22.21
C GLN A 4 16.31 6.44 20.69
N GLN A 5 15.37 7.17 20.09
CA GLN A 5 15.44 7.45 18.66
C GLN A 5 16.75 8.21 18.41
N PRO A 6 17.72 7.63 17.68
CA PRO A 6 19.01 8.27 17.51
C PRO A 6 18.81 9.59 16.76
N SER A 7 19.59 10.62 17.14
CA SER A 7 19.54 11.93 16.50
C SER A 7 19.70 11.81 14.97
N ALA A 8 19.09 12.73 14.21
CA ALA A 8 19.03 12.65 12.74
C ALA A 8 20.42 12.50 12.06
N ARG A 9 21.49 12.99 12.69
CA ARG A 9 22.88 12.79 12.23
C ARG A 9 23.37 11.36 12.40
N VAL A 10 23.00 10.68 13.49
CA VAL A 10 23.34 9.26 13.73
C VAL A 10 22.55 8.35 12.78
N GLN A 11 21.29 8.68 12.46
CA GLN A 11 20.50 7.94 11.47
C GLN A 11 21.06 8.06 10.04
N LEU A 12 21.53 9.24 9.64
CA LEU A 12 22.17 9.44 8.33
C LEU A 12 23.49 8.67 8.22
N ASN A 13 24.34 8.73 9.26
CA ASN A 13 25.58 7.92 9.30
C ASN A 13 25.28 6.41 9.26
N SER A 14 24.15 5.99 9.85
CA SER A 14 23.69 4.60 9.83
C SER A 14 23.12 4.13 8.48
N LEU A 15 22.55 5.02 7.67
CA LEU A 15 22.06 4.69 6.32
C LEU A 15 23.23 4.37 5.38
N TRP A 16 24.32 5.13 5.49
CA TRP A 16 25.53 4.91 4.68
C TRP A 16 26.32 3.67 5.12
N SER A 17 26.26 3.30 6.41
CA SER A 17 26.86 2.05 6.90
C SER A 17 26.14 0.80 6.38
N GLU A 18 24.83 0.86 6.14
CA GLU A 18 23.99 -0.28 5.72
C GLU A 18 23.61 -0.22 4.22
N LYS A 19 24.46 0.39 3.38
CA LYS A 19 24.20 0.60 1.94
C LYS A 19 23.85 -0.67 1.16
N ARG A 20 24.45 -1.82 1.53
CA ARG A 20 24.19 -3.13 0.91
C ARG A 20 22.75 -3.58 1.17
N LEU A 21 22.31 -3.46 2.42
CA LEU A 21 20.97 -3.83 2.84
C LEU A 21 19.93 -2.95 2.12
N ILE A 22 20.16 -1.64 2.05
CA ILE A 22 19.26 -0.71 1.36
C ILE A 22 19.16 -1.04 -0.13
N ALA A 23 20.29 -1.37 -0.79
CA ALA A 23 20.27 -1.77 -2.20
C ALA A 23 19.49 -3.08 -2.42
N ILE A 24 19.62 -4.06 -1.51
CA ILE A 24 18.85 -5.31 -1.54
C ILE A 24 17.36 -5.02 -1.32
N CYS A 25 17.01 -4.18 -0.35
CA CYS A 25 15.62 -3.78 -0.10
C CYS A 25 15.02 -3.03 -1.30
N PHE A 26 15.78 -2.15 -1.94
CA PHE A 26 15.36 -1.45 -3.16
C PHE A 26 15.13 -2.44 -4.31
N PHE A 27 16.00 -3.44 -4.46
CA PHE A 27 15.81 -4.50 -5.44
C PHE A 27 14.56 -5.33 -5.16
N ILE A 28 14.33 -5.75 -3.91
CA ILE A 28 13.12 -6.52 -3.54
C ILE A 28 11.85 -5.67 -3.68
N ALA A 29 11.94 -4.35 -3.45
CA ALA A 29 10.84 -3.42 -3.69
C ALA A 29 10.40 -3.38 -5.17
N LEU A 30 11.23 -3.80 -6.13
CA LEU A 30 10.85 -3.95 -7.55
C LEU A 30 9.65 -4.89 -7.74
N ALA A 31 9.39 -5.80 -6.79
CA ALA A 31 8.15 -6.60 -6.77
C ALA A 31 6.90 -5.71 -6.84
N GLN A 32 6.93 -4.54 -6.20
CA GLN A 32 5.82 -3.60 -6.11
C GLN A 32 5.81 -2.58 -7.25
N PHE A 33 6.94 -2.44 -7.98
CA PHE A 33 6.98 -1.76 -9.27
C PHE A 33 5.96 -2.39 -10.23
N GLN A 34 5.92 -3.72 -10.27
CA GLN A 34 5.03 -4.48 -11.16
C GLN A 34 3.56 -4.12 -10.94
N TYR A 35 3.14 -4.01 -9.68
CA TYR A 35 1.78 -3.63 -9.32
C TYR A 35 1.43 -2.22 -9.82
N GLY A 36 2.32 -1.25 -9.59
CA GLY A 36 2.14 0.11 -10.09
C GLY A 36 2.12 0.20 -11.60
N PHE A 37 3.05 -0.48 -12.27
CA PHE A 37 3.16 -0.53 -13.73
C PHE A 37 1.89 -1.12 -14.35
N ASP A 38 1.40 -2.25 -13.84
CA ASP A 38 0.16 -2.86 -14.33
C ASP A 38 -1.03 -1.92 -14.16
N SER A 39 -1.26 -1.38 -12.96
CA SER A 39 -2.40 -0.50 -12.71
C SER A 39 -2.46 0.68 -13.69
N ALA A 40 -1.31 1.31 -13.97
CA ALA A 40 -1.23 2.41 -14.94
C ALA A 40 -1.37 1.92 -16.39
N ALA A 41 -0.70 0.84 -16.77
CA ALA A 41 -0.76 0.28 -18.12
C ALA A 41 -2.21 -0.12 -18.49
N VAL A 42 -2.93 -0.83 -17.62
CA VAL A 42 -4.35 -1.16 -17.88
C VAL A 42 -5.17 0.09 -18.06
N SER A 43 -4.93 1.10 -17.21
CA SER A 43 -5.69 2.35 -17.24
C SER A 43 -5.60 3.02 -18.61
N GLY A 44 -4.42 2.99 -19.24
CA GLY A 44 -4.14 3.60 -20.53
C GLY A 44 -4.50 2.74 -21.71
N PHE A 45 -3.99 1.50 -21.80
CA PHE A 45 -4.22 0.68 -22.99
C PHE A 45 -5.68 0.26 -23.18
N GLN A 46 -6.50 0.18 -22.13
CA GLN A 46 -7.94 -0.06 -22.30
C GLN A 46 -8.64 1.07 -23.08
N SER A 47 -8.02 2.25 -23.14
CA SER A 47 -8.52 3.43 -23.84
C SER A 47 -7.78 3.68 -25.17
N MET A 48 -6.87 2.79 -25.57
CA MET A 48 -6.12 2.92 -26.83
C MET A 48 -6.90 2.38 -28.02
N PRO A 49 -6.83 3.03 -29.20
CA PRO A 49 -7.48 2.56 -30.42
C PRO A 49 -7.12 1.11 -30.79
N GLY A 50 -5.83 0.75 -30.70
CA GLY A 50 -5.36 -0.60 -31.06
C GLY A 50 -5.93 -1.73 -30.20
N PHE A 51 -6.24 -1.46 -28.92
CA PHE A 51 -6.93 -2.41 -28.04
C PHE A 51 -8.42 -2.47 -28.35
N LEU A 52 -9.05 -1.31 -28.55
CA LEU A 52 -10.48 -1.19 -28.83
C LEU A 52 -10.88 -1.79 -30.18
N ILE A 53 -9.99 -1.79 -31.18
CA ILE A 53 -10.23 -2.48 -32.47
C ILE A 53 -10.36 -4.00 -32.29
N VAL A 54 -9.65 -4.59 -31.33
CA VAL A 54 -9.61 -6.05 -31.12
C VAL A 54 -10.68 -6.51 -30.13
N PHE A 55 -10.87 -5.76 -29.04
CA PHE A 55 -11.72 -6.17 -27.92
C PHE A 55 -12.93 -5.25 -27.66
N GLY A 56 -13.06 -4.17 -28.41
CA GLY A 56 -14.16 -3.22 -28.31
C GLY A 56 -15.12 -3.27 -29.52
N TYR A 57 -15.92 -2.22 -29.67
CA TYR A 57 -16.85 -2.02 -30.77
C TYR A 57 -16.74 -0.60 -31.34
N VAL A 58 -17.20 -0.40 -32.57
CA VAL A 58 -17.19 0.92 -33.24
C VAL A 58 -18.32 1.77 -32.67
N ASP A 59 -17.98 2.95 -32.13
CA ASP A 59 -18.95 3.91 -31.59
C ASP A 59 -18.71 5.30 -32.23
N PRO A 60 -19.58 5.75 -33.15
CA PRO A 60 -19.43 7.05 -33.82
C PRO A 60 -19.57 8.27 -32.90
N THR A 61 -20.07 8.11 -31.68
CA THR A 61 -20.34 9.22 -30.76
C THR A 61 -19.13 9.62 -29.90
N ASN A 62 -18.11 8.75 -29.82
CA ASN A 62 -16.92 8.94 -29.01
C ASN A 62 -15.79 9.56 -29.85
N PRO A 63 -15.02 10.55 -29.35
CA PRO A 63 -13.89 11.15 -30.08
C PRO A 63 -12.81 10.16 -30.58
N ILE A 64 -12.77 8.93 -30.05
CA ILE A 64 -11.84 7.87 -30.49
C ILE A 64 -12.45 6.97 -31.60
N GLY A 65 -13.77 7.04 -31.85
CA GLY A 65 -14.49 6.20 -32.82
C GLY A 65 -14.71 4.75 -32.39
N TYR A 66 -14.17 4.35 -31.24
CA TYR A 66 -14.33 3.03 -30.64
C TYR A 66 -14.65 3.16 -29.16
N ASN A 67 -15.41 2.20 -28.63
CA ASN A 67 -15.69 2.09 -27.21
C ASN A 67 -15.60 0.62 -26.77
N ILE A 68 -15.49 0.40 -25.47
CA ILE A 68 -15.39 -0.94 -24.88
C ILE A 68 -16.69 -1.31 -24.21
N THR A 69 -17.14 -2.55 -24.39
CA THR A 69 -18.33 -3.04 -23.70
C THR A 69 -18.10 -3.03 -22.19
N THR A 70 -19.10 -2.56 -21.44
CA THR A 70 -19.03 -2.42 -19.98
C THR A 70 -18.56 -3.71 -19.27
N LYS A 71 -19.01 -4.89 -19.74
CA LYS A 71 -18.60 -6.20 -19.20
C LYS A 71 -17.10 -6.48 -19.34
N VAL A 72 -16.48 -6.11 -20.46
CA VAL A 72 -15.05 -6.37 -20.68
C VAL A 72 -14.23 -5.45 -19.78
N GLN A 73 -14.61 -4.18 -19.69
CA GLN A 73 -13.92 -3.18 -18.87
C GLN A 73 -13.98 -3.50 -17.37
N THR A 74 -15.15 -3.91 -16.88
CA THR A 74 -15.35 -4.36 -15.48
C THR A 74 -14.52 -5.59 -15.15
N LEU A 75 -14.56 -6.62 -16.00
CA LEU A 75 -13.81 -7.85 -15.75
C LEU A 75 -12.30 -7.62 -15.84
N LEU A 76 -11.82 -6.78 -16.76
CA LEU A 76 -10.40 -6.47 -16.90
C LEU A 76 -9.81 -5.91 -15.60
N GLN A 77 -10.54 -5.00 -14.93
CA GLN A 77 -10.08 -4.32 -13.73
C GLN A 77 -10.41 -5.05 -12.42
N SER A 78 -11.51 -5.80 -12.38
CA SER A 78 -11.94 -6.49 -11.14
C SER A 78 -11.25 -7.84 -10.93
N LEU A 79 -10.93 -8.58 -12.00
CA LEU A 79 -10.36 -9.93 -11.89
C LEU A 79 -8.98 -9.95 -11.20
N ILE A 80 -8.20 -8.87 -11.30
CA ILE A 80 -6.91 -8.78 -10.63
C ILE A 80 -7.05 -8.69 -9.10
N SER A 81 -7.99 -7.89 -8.61
CA SER A 81 -8.27 -7.78 -7.17
C SER A 81 -8.79 -9.09 -6.60
N LEU A 82 -9.60 -9.83 -7.38
CA LEU A 82 -10.07 -11.16 -7.01
C LEU A 82 -8.91 -12.17 -6.93
N GLY A 83 -8.01 -12.16 -7.92
CA GLY A 83 -6.81 -13.00 -7.92
C GLY A 83 -5.87 -12.67 -6.74
N ALA A 84 -5.70 -11.38 -6.43
CA ALA A 84 -4.90 -10.94 -5.28
C ALA A 84 -5.50 -11.38 -3.94
N LEU A 85 -6.83 -11.27 -3.79
CA LEU A 85 -7.54 -11.77 -2.61
C LEU A 85 -7.36 -13.29 -2.45
N ALA A 86 -7.50 -14.06 -3.53
CA ALA A 86 -7.28 -15.49 -3.52
C ALA A 86 -5.83 -15.86 -3.16
N ALA A 87 -4.84 -15.12 -3.67
CA ALA A 87 -3.44 -15.28 -3.26
C ALA A 87 -3.24 -15.03 -1.77
N CYS A 88 -3.79 -13.95 -1.21
CA CYS A 88 -3.68 -13.67 0.23
C CYS A 88 -4.28 -14.79 1.09
N ILE A 89 -5.40 -15.39 0.67
CA ILE A 89 -6.02 -16.54 1.37
C ILE A 89 -5.11 -17.78 1.30
N LEU A 90 -4.49 -18.05 0.15
CA LEU A 90 -3.54 -19.15 0.01
C LEU A 90 -2.30 -18.92 0.89
N ILE A 91 -1.77 -17.70 0.92
CA ILE A 91 -0.60 -17.34 1.75
C ILE A 91 -0.95 -17.42 3.24
N PHE A 92 -2.16 -17.05 3.64
CA PHE A 92 -2.59 -17.20 5.03
C PHE A 92 -2.56 -18.67 5.49
N ASN A 93 -3.01 -19.59 4.64
CA ASN A 93 -3.07 -21.02 4.97
C ASN A 93 -1.72 -21.74 4.82
N PHE A 94 -0.99 -21.45 3.75
CA PHE A 94 0.22 -22.20 3.34
C PHE A 94 1.52 -21.41 3.44
N GLY A 95 1.45 -20.09 3.61
CA GLY A 95 2.63 -19.20 3.61
C GLY A 95 3.63 -19.52 4.71
N ARG A 96 3.21 -20.11 5.84
CA ARG A 96 4.12 -20.57 6.91
C ARG A 96 5.11 -21.65 6.46
N PHE A 97 4.82 -22.37 5.38
CA PHE A 97 5.70 -23.40 4.82
C PHE A 97 6.58 -22.89 3.68
N ILE A 98 6.28 -21.69 3.16
CA ILE A 98 6.95 -21.11 1.99
C ILE A 98 7.94 -20.06 2.51
N SER A 99 9.21 -20.19 2.15
CA SER A 99 10.19 -19.16 2.48
C SER A 99 9.92 -17.87 1.67
N PRO A 100 10.19 -16.67 2.21
CA PRO A 100 9.95 -15.43 1.49
C PRO A 100 10.57 -15.38 0.08
N ARG A 101 11.79 -15.90 -0.09
CA ARG A 101 12.46 -16.01 -1.39
C ARG A 101 11.73 -16.94 -2.35
N VAL A 102 11.27 -18.11 -1.89
CA VAL A 102 10.51 -19.05 -2.72
C VAL A 102 9.15 -18.46 -3.09
N GLY A 103 8.52 -17.73 -2.18
CA GLY A 103 7.28 -16.99 -2.45
C GLY A 103 7.44 -15.96 -3.58
N LEU A 104 8.57 -15.25 -3.63
CA LEU A 104 8.88 -14.32 -4.74
C LEU A 104 9.18 -15.04 -6.07
N TRP A 105 9.77 -16.24 -6.03
CA TRP A 105 9.93 -17.07 -7.23
C TRP A 105 8.59 -17.54 -7.80
N ILE A 106 7.70 -18.01 -6.93
CA ILE A 106 6.33 -18.41 -7.31
C ILE A 106 5.58 -17.22 -7.90
N ALA A 107 5.72 -16.03 -7.30
CA ALA A 107 5.15 -14.79 -7.82
C ALA A 107 5.63 -14.49 -9.25
N SER A 108 6.94 -14.62 -9.50
CA SER A 108 7.54 -14.41 -10.82
C SER A 108 7.04 -15.42 -11.85
N LEU A 109 6.88 -16.69 -11.47
CA LEU A 109 6.33 -17.71 -12.36
C LEU A 109 4.89 -17.38 -12.78
N PHE A 110 4.02 -17.04 -11.83
CA PHE A 110 2.66 -16.60 -12.14
C PHE A 110 2.65 -15.34 -13.01
N GLY A 111 3.58 -14.41 -12.77
CA GLY A 111 3.75 -13.20 -13.56
C GLY A 111 4.07 -13.51 -15.02
N VAL A 112 5.08 -14.34 -15.28
CA VAL A 112 5.46 -14.76 -16.65
C VAL A 112 4.31 -15.47 -17.36
N VAL A 113 3.65 -16.42 -16.69
CA VAL A 113 2.50 -17.15 -17.27
C VAL A 113 1.35 -16.18 -17.59
N SER A 114 1.07 -15.22 -16.70
CA SER A 114 0.00 -14.25 -16.89
C SER A 114 0.23 -13.33 -18.09
N VAL A 115 1.46 -12.84 -18.27
CA VAL A 115 1.80 -11.94 -19.37
C VAL A 115 1.84 -12.73 -20.69
N ALA A 116 2.37 -13.95 -20.69
CA ALA A 116 2.38 -14.82 -21.86
C ALA A 116 0.95 -15.13 -22.35
N ALA A 117 0.03 -15.42 -21.42
CA ALA A 117 -1.38 -15.66 -21.74
C ALA A 117 -2.07 -14.43 -22.35
N GLN A 118 -1.79 -13.22 -21.84
CA GLN A 118 -2.39 -11.97 -22.33
C GLN A 118 -1.80 -11.53 -23.68
N MET A 119 -0.52 -11.81 -23.93
CA MET A 119 0.16 -11.42 -25.16
C MET A 119 -0.10 -12.39 -26.31
N GLY A 120 -0.17 -13.70 -26.01
CA GLY A 120 -0.22 -14.76 -27.01
C GLY A 120 -1.59 -15.04 -27.62
N SER A 121 -2.69 -14.52 -27.05
CA SER A 121 -4.04 -14.82 -27.50
C SER A 121 -4.88 -13.57 -27.73
N THR A 122 -5.75 -13.62 -28.74
CA THR A 122 -6.76 -12.58 -29.03
C THR A 122 -8.14 -12.93 -28.48
N HIS A 123 -8.28 -14.03 -27.73
CA HIS A 123 -9.54 -14.40 -27.12
C HIS A 123 -9.72 -13.72 -25.74
N LEU A 124 -10.92 -13.20 -25.48
CA LEU A 124 -11.27 -12.57 -24.19
C LEU A 124 -11.03 -13.51 -22.99
N ALA A 125 -11.24 -14.81 -23.15
CA ALA A 125 -11.00 -15.80 -22.10
C ALA A 125 -9.53 -15.86 -21.66
N ALA A 126 -8.58 -15.74 -22.60
CA ALA A 126 -7.15 -15.74 -22.29
C ALA A 126 -6.73 -14.44 -21.58
N LEU A 127 -7.34 -13.31 -21.97
CA LEU A 127 -7.16 -12.04 -21.27
C LEU A 127 -7.64 -12.12 -19.82
N TYR A 128 -8.84 -12.67 -19.59
CA TYR A 128 -9.39 -12.84 -18.24
C TYR A 128 -8.59 -13.82 -17.38
N PHE A 129 -8.18 -14.96 -17.94
CA PHE A 129 -7.29 -15.89 -17.25
C PHE A 129 -5.96 -15.23 -16.86
N GLY A 130 -5.36 -14.49 -17.79
CA GLY A 130 -4.15 -13.72 -17.53
C GLY A 130 -4.33 -12.70 -16.41
N ARG A 131 -5.47 -12.00 -16.34
CA ARG A 131 -5.76 -11.05 -15.25
C ARG A 131 -5.85 -11.70 -13.89
N ILE A 132 -6.51 -12.86 -13.78
CA ILE A 132 -6.59 -13.60 -12.52
C ILE A 132 -5.20 -14.06 -12.09
N MET A 133 -4.41 -14.64 -13.00
CA MET A 133 -3.05 -15.09 -12.72
C MET A 133 -2.11 -13.93 -12.36
N LEU A 134 -2.26 -12.78 -12.99
CA LEU A 134 -1.51 -11.57 -12.63
C LEU A 134 -1.90 -11.08 -11.23
N GLY A 135 -3.18 -11.20 -10.86
CA GLY A 135 -3.64 -10.96 -9.49
C GLY A 135 -2.97 -11.87 -8.48
N PHE A 136 -2.82 -13.17 -8.79
CA PHE A 136 -2.05 -14.10 -7.96
C PHE A 136 -0.59 -13.66 -7.83
N SER A 137 0.05 -13.30 -8.95
CA SER A 137 1.44 -12.80 -8.96
C SER A 137 1.60 -11.58 -8.05
N ASN A 138 0.76 -10.56 -8.22
CA ASN A 138 0.81 -9.32 -7.44
C ASN A 138 0.51 -9.55 -5.95
N GLY A 139 -0.42 -10.44 -5.60
CA GLY A 139 -0.69 -10.82 -4.21
C GLY A 139 0.50 -11.48 -3.51
N PHE A 140 1.17 -12.41 -4.21
CA PHE A 140 2.41 -13.04 -3.72
C PHE A 140 3.55 -12.02 -3.62
N TYR A 141 3.76 -11.20 -4.66
CA TYR A 141 4.76 -10.15 -4.63
C TYR A 141 4.54 -9.20 -3.46
N SER A 142 3.31 -8.73 -3.26
CA SER A 142 3.03 -7.75 -2.21
C SER A 142 3.28 -8.31 -0.81
N THR A 143 2.92 -9.56 -0.57
CA THR A 143 3.05 -10.17 0.76
C THR A 143 4.51 -10.57 1.03
N PHE A 144 5.14 -11.31 0.12
CA PHE A 144 6.48 -11.83 0.35
C PHE A 144 7.58 -10.76 0.23
N SER A 145 7.41 -9.71 -0.58
CA SER A 145 8.37 -8.59 -0.59
C SER A 145 8.35 -7.81 0.71
N ALA A 146 7.16 -7.55 1.27
CA ALA A 146 7.01 -6.86 2.55
C ALA A 146 7.60 -7.68 3.71
N VAL A 147 7.36 -9.00 3.71
CA VAL A 147 7.97 -9.92 4.69
C VAL A 147 9.49 -9.93 4.53
N TYR A 148 10.01 -10.11 3.32
CA TYR A 148 11.46 -10.15 3.07
C TYR A 148 12.14 -8.86 3.54
N ILE A 149 11.59 -7.69 3.20
CA ILE A 149 12.11 -6.39 3.62
C ILE A 149 11.99 -6.23 5.15
N GLY A 150 10.85 -6.58 5.73
CA GLY A 150 10.60 -6.44 7.18
C GLY A 150 11.51 -7.32 8.04
N GLU A 151 11.80 -8.54 7.58
CA GLU A 151 12.66 -9.51 8.26
C GLU A 151 14.15 -9.26 8.04
N SER A 152 14.54 -8.69 6.89
CA SER A 152 15.94 -8.36 6.60
C SER A 152 16.39 -7.04 7.21
N THR A 153 15.46 -6.11 7.46
CA THR A 153 15.78 -4.74 7.90
C THR A 153 15.74 -4.60 9.42
N PRO A 154 16.76 -3.99 10.05
CA PRO A 154 16.74 -3.72 11.49
C PRO A 154 15.66 -2.69 11.84
N ALA A 155 15.20 -2.70 13.09
CA ALA A 155 14.04 -1.93 13.54
C ALA A 155 14.12 -0.43 13.22
N TYR A 156 15.31 0.18 13.33
CA TYR A 156 15.52 1.61 13.09
C TYR A 156 15.48 2.00 11.59
N LEU A 157 15.67 1.07 10.64
CA LEU A 157 15.60 1.34 9.19
C LEU A 157 14.28 0.88 8.55
N ARG A 158 13.46 0.12 9.27
CA ARG A 158 12.26 -0.52 8.72
C ARG A 158 11.28 0.49 8.09
N GLY A 159 11.13 1.67 8.70
CA GLY A 159 10.28 2.74 8.16
C GLY A 159 10.77 3.27 6.80
N ALA A 160 12.08 3.47 6.65
CA ALA A 160 12.67 3.90 5.38
C ALA A 160 12.52 2.83 4.29
N ALA A 161 12.73 1.56 4.65
CA ALA A 161 12.61 0.44 3.72
C ALA A 161 11.17 0.23 3.22
N ILE A 162 10.16 0.43 4.08
CA ILE A 162 8.75 0.44 3.67
C ILE A 162 8.46 1.64 2.76
N GLY A 163 9.08 2.80 3.02
CA GLY A 163 8.98 3.96 2.14
C GLY A 163 9.46 3.70 0.71
N LEU A 164 10.51 2.89 0.54
CA LEU A 164 11.01 2.48 -0.79
C LEU A 164 9.97 1.65 -1.57
N VAL A 165 9.16 0.85 -0.89
CA VAL A 165 8.07 0.09 -1.55
C VAL A 165 7.04 1.03 -2.17
N VAL A 166 6.59 2.04 -1.42
CA VAL A 166 5.61 3.02 -1.92
C VAL A 166 6.20 3.85 -3.04
N LEU A 167 7.48 4.25 -2.92
CA LEU A 167 8.20 4.92 -4.00
C LEU A 167 8.20 4.07 -5.28
N GLN A 168 8.48 2.78 -5.17
CA GLN A 168 8.58 1.88 -6.31
C GLN A 168 7.23 1.66 -7.02
N ILE A 169 6.11 1.63 -6.28
CA ILE A 169 4.76 1.57 -6.86
C ILE A 169 4.51 2.81 -7.74
N ASN A 170 4.85 4.01 -7.25
CA ASN A 170 4.63 5.26 -7.98
C ASN A 170 5.54 5.36 -9.22
N ILE A 171 6.81 4.96 -9.11
CA ILE A 171 7.73 4.91 -10.26
C ILE A 171 7.21 3.90 -11.30
N GLY A 172 6.71 2.74 -10.86
CA GLY A 172 6.07 1.74 -11.72
C GLY A 172 4.91 2.33 -12.51
N ALA A 173 3.98 3.01 -11.82
CA ALA A 173 2.84 3.65 -12.46
C ALA A 173 3.26 4.73 -13.48
N LEU A 174 4.28 5.53 -13.16
CA LEU A 174 4.80 6.55 -14.06
C LEU A 174 5.43 5.95 -15.33
N VAL A 175 6.21 4.87 -15.18
CA VAL A 175 6.79 4.16 -16.32
C VAL A 175 5.70 3.49 -17.16
N GLY A 176 4.69 2.89 -16.53
CA GLY A 176 3.54 2.28 -17.22
C GLY A 176 2.83 3.27 -18.12
N ILE A 177 2.43 4.45 -17.60
CA ILE A 177 1.76 5.45 -18.42
C ILE A 177 2.69 6.08 -19.48
N ALA A 178 4.00 6.12 -19.23
CA ALA A 178 4.97 6.62 -20.20
C ALA A 178 5.13 5.68 -21.40
N VAL A 179 5.17 4.37 -21.16
CA VAL A 179 5.12 3.36 -22.23
C VAL A 179 3.82 3.48 -23.02
N ASP A 180 2.70 3.62 -22.32
CA ASP A 180 1.39 3.81 -22.97
C ASP A 180 1.32 5.07 -23.82
N ASN A 181 1.89 6.18 -23.36
CA ASN A 181 1.97 7.41 -24.13
C ASN A 181 2.77 7.22 -25.42
N GLY A 182 3.82 6.39 -25.39
CA GLY A 182 4.60 6.02 -26.59
C GLY A 182 3.84 5.11 -27.56
N THR A 183 2.94 4.27 -27.07
CA THR A 183 2.21 3.26 -27.89
C THR A 183 0.82 3.70 -28.32
N GLN A 184 0.28 4.81 -27.77
CA GLN A 184 -1.07 5.30 -28.05
C GLN A 184 -1.33 5.59 -29.54
N GLY A 185 -0.29 5.97 -30.30
CA GLY A 185 -0.39 6.31 -31.72
C GLY A 185 -0.43 5.11 -32.66
N MET A 186 -0.22 3.89 -32.14
CA MET A 186 -0.19 2.67 -32.94
C MET A 186 -1.60 2.10 -33.08
N LEU A 187 -2.07 1.92 -34.32
CA LEU A 187 -3.37 1.28 -34.62
C LEU A 187 -3.28 -0.25 -34.67
N SER A 188 -2.08 -0.82 -34.54
CA SER A 188 -1.81 -2.25 -34.59
C SER A 188 -1.94 -2.93 -33.22
N ARG A 189 -2.01 -4.27 -33.19
CA ARG A 189 -2.00 -5.09 -31.97
C ARG A 189 -0.83 -4.80 -31.02
N LEU A 190 0.26 -4.27 -31.57
CA LEU A 190 1.43 -3.83 -30.82
C LEU A 190 1.13 -2.74 -29.77
N SER A 191 0.04 -1.98 -29.94
CA SER A 191 -0.36 -0.90 -29.04
C SER A 191 -0.54 -1.37 -27.59
N TYR A 192 -1.15 -2.55 -27.38
CA TYR A 192 -1.34 -3.14 -26.05
C TYR A 192 -0.36 -4.28 -25.75
N GLN A 193 0.23 -4.93 -26.78
CA GLN A 193 1.23 -5.97 -26.56
C GLN A 193 2.57 -5.42 -26.05
N ILE A 194 2.98 -4.20 -26.44
CA ILE A 194 4.23 -3.60 -25.98
C ILE A 194 4.17 -3.29 -24.47
N PRO A 195 3.16 -2.59 -23.92
CA PRO A 195 3.03 -2.39 -22.48
C PRO A 195 3.02 -3.71 -21.71
N LEU A 196 2.31 -4.73 -22.22
CA LEU A 196 2.31 -6.07 -21.62
C LEU A 196 3.70 -6.73 -21.71
N ALA A 197 4.43 -6.60 -22.82
CA ALA A 197 5.75 -7.21 -22.98
C ALA A 197 6.78 -6.61 -22.00
N VAL A 198 6.71 -5.31 -21.71
CA VAL A 198 7.57 -4.65 -20.71
C VAL A 198 7.36 -5.24 -19.32
N MET A 199 6.17 -5.77 -19.02
CA MET A 199 5.91 -6.48 -17.75
C MET A 199 6.76 -7.73 -17.55
N PHE A 200 7.32 -8.34 -18.61
CA PHE A 200 8.24 -9.48 -18.43
C PHE A 200 9.55 -9.09 -17.76
N VAL A 201 9.95 -7.82 -17.84
CA VAL A 201 11.24 -7.36 -17.31
C VAL A 201 11.31 -7.57 -15.80
N VAL A 202 10.24 -7.28 -15.05
CA VAL A 202 10.26 -7.38 -13.58
C VAL A 202 10.36 -8.83 -13.09
N PRO A 203 9.51 -9.79 -13.54
CA PRO A 203 9.62 -11.19 -13.14
C PRO A 203 10.96 -11.82 -13.53
N VAL A 204 11.51 -11.49 -14.71
CA VAL A 204 12.81 -12.02 -15.15
C VAL A 204 13.93 -11.45 -14.28
N MET A 205 13.95 -10.13 -14.08
CA MET A 205 14.95 -9.48 -13.24
C MET A 205 14.89 -9.98 -11.80
N MET A 206 13.69 -10.12 -11.22
CA MET A 206 13.49 -10.65 -9.88
C MET A 206 13.97 -12.10 -9.77
N SER A 207 13.61 -12.95 -10.74
CA SER A 207 14.06 -14.35 -10.81
C SER A 207 15.59 -14.45 -10.82
N VAL A 208 16.26 -13.69 -11.68
CA VAL A 208 17.74 -13.69 -11.75
C VAL A 208 18.35 -13.16 -10.45
N GLY A 209 17.84 -12.05 -9.91
CA GLY A 209 18.40 -11.48 -8.67
C GLY A 209 18.20 -12.37 -7.45
N LEU A 210 17.06 -13.06 -7.33
CA LEU A 210 16.81 -13.99 -6.23
C LEU A 210 17.79 -15.17 -6.22
N ILE A 211 18.50 -15.50 -7.30
CA ILE A 211 19.56 -16.53 -7.27
C ILE A 211 20.71 -16.08 -6.35
N PHE A 212 21.03 -14.78 -6.38
CA PHE A 212 22.17 -14.22 -5.63
C PHE A 212 21.81 -13.82 -4.21
N LEU A 213 20.53 -13.57 -3.90
CA LEU A 213 20.10 -13.16 -2.56
C LEU A 213 19.98 -14.34 -1.59
N PRO A 214 20.41 -14.20 -0.32
CA PRO A 214 20.15 -15.20 0.71
C PRO A 214 18.67 -15.19 1.12
N GLU A 215 18.25 -16.24 1.83
CA GLU A 215 16.97 -16.24 2.54
C GLU A 215 17.02 -15.29 3.76
N THR A 216 15.87 -14.95 4.33
CA THR A 216 15.81 -14.08 5.51
C THR A 216 16.37 -14.76 6.76
N PRO A 217 17.09 -14.03 7.65
CA PRO A 217 17.63 -14.59 8.89
C PRO A 217 16.54 -15.15 9.80
N ARG A 218 15.41 -14.43 9.92
CA ARG A 218 14.25 -14.87 10.72
C ARG A 218 13.66 -16.20 10.23
N TYR A 219 13.64 -16.45 8.92
CA TYR A 219 13.21 -17.75 8.39
C TYR A 219 14.11 -18.88 8.88
N TYR A 220 15.44 -18.71 8.87
CA TYR A 220 16.36 -19.72 9.39
C TYR A 220 16.22 -19.95 10.90
N ILE A 221 16.03 -18.89 11.68
CA ILE A 221 15.76 -18.97 13.13
C ILE A 221 14.47 -19.74 13.39
N SER A 222 13.41 -19.52 12.60
CA SER A 222 12.14 -20.26 12.73
C SER A 222 12.28 -21.77 12.49
N LYS A 223 13.36 -22.19 11.81
CA LYS A 223 13.72 -23.59 11.52
C LYS A 223 14.80 -24.13 12.44
N GLY A 224 15.27 -23.35 13.42
CA GLY A 224 16.36 -23.72 14.32
C GLY A 224 17.72 -23.85 13.62
N GLN A 225 17.92 -23.18 12.48
CA GLN A 225 19.17 -23.23 11.70
C GLN A 225 20.01 -21.98 11.96
N ASP A 226 20.55 -21.85 13.17
CA ASP A 226 21.25 -20.65 13.64
C ASP A 226 22.51 -20.33 12.78
N ASP A 227 23.28 -21.34 12.36
CA ASP A 227 24.48 -21.17 11.50
C ASP A 227 24.15 -20.52 10.14
N LYS A 228 22.99 -20.87 9.56
CA LYS A 228 22.55 -20.29 8.28
C LYS A 228 21.99 -18.88 8.47
N ALA A 229 21.39 -18.60 9.63
CA ALA A 229 20.95 -17.26 9.99
C ALA A 229 22.15 -16.32 10.08
N GLU A 230 23.25 -16.76 10.69
CA GLU A 230 24.52 -16.02 10.74
C GLU A 230 25.07 -15.73 9.34
N ALA A 231 25.16 -16.76 8.49
CA ALA A 231 25.62 -16.58 7.11
C ALA A 231 24.73 -15.60 6.31
N ALA A 232 23.41 -15.62 6.54
CA ALA A 232 22.47 -14.70 5.92
C ALA A 232 22.69 -13.24 6.39
N ILE A 233 22.88 -13.01 7.70
CA ILE A 233 23.16 -11.68 8.26
C ILE A 233 24.47 -11.12 7.68
N ARG A 234 25.53 -11.94 7.65
CA ARG A 234 26.83 -11.56 7.06
C ARG A 234 26.67 -11.11 5.62
N LYS A 235 25.85 -11.82 4.83
CA LYS A 235 25.62 -11.50 3.41
C LYS A 235 24.71 -10.28 3.20
N LEU A 236 23.70 -10.09 4.04
CA LEU A 236 22.74 -8.98 3.93
C LEU A 236 23.33 -7.64 4.40
N ARG A 237 24.01 -7.63 5.56
CA ARG A 237 24.52 -6.41 6.20
C ARG A 237 26.00 -6.17 5.90
N GLY A 238 26.76 -7.20 5.54
CA GLY A 238 28.20 -7.08 5.30
C GLY A 238 29.01 -6.82 6.56
N ILE A 239 28.46 -7.14 7.73
CA ILE A 239 29.14 -7.04 9.02
C ILE A 239 30.11 -8.23 9.15
N THR A 240 31.35 -7.96 9.53
CA THR A 240 32.42 -8.96 9.76
C THR A 240 32.68 -9.22 11.23
N ASP A 241 32.00 -8.49 12.12
CA ASP A 241 32.13 -8.61 13.57
C ASP A 241 31.21 -9.70 14.11
N ASP A 242 31.80 -10.81 14.56
CA ASP A 242 31.09 -12.01 15.00
C ASP A 242 30.30 -11.77 16.30
N GLU A 243 30.77 -10.88 17.18
CA GLU A 243 30.12 -10.58 18.46
C GLU A 243 28.79 -9.88 18.23
N ARG A 244 28.79 -8.85 17.37
CA ARG A 244 27.59 -8.12 16.96
C ARG A 244 26.56 -8.99 16.24
N ILE A 245 27.01 -9.97 15.45
CA ILE A 245 26.10 -10.90 14.75
C ILE A 245 25.43 -11.84 15.75
N ARG A 246 26.17 -12.34 16.74
CA ARG A 246 25.60 -13.20 17.80
C ARG A 246 24.57 -12.46 18.65
N GLU A 247 24.86 -11.20 19.00
CA GLU A 247 23.88 -10.33 19.68
C GLU A 247 22.60 -10.17 18.86
N ASP A 248 22.72 -9.84 17.56
CA ASP A 248 21.58 -9.68 16.66
C ASP A 248 20.75 -10.98 16.55
N ILE A 249 21.40 -12.15 16.48
CA ILE A 249 20.73 -13.46 16.46
C ILE A 249 19.99 -13.72 17.77
N MET A 250 20.62 -13.44 18.92
CA MET A 250 20.01 -13.62 20.23
C MET A 250 18.77 -12.73 20.40
N ILE A 251 18.85 -11.47 19.96
CA ILE A 251 17.70 -10.55 19.95
C ILE A 251 16.57 -11.09 19.06
N MET A 252 16.89 -11.58 17.85
CA MET A 252 15.90 -12.16 16.94
C MET A 252 15.27 -13.44 17.50
N LYS A 253 16.04 -14.27 18.21
CA LYS A 253 15.56 -15.52 18.83
C LYS A 253 14.63 -15.25 20.00
N ASN A 254 14.97 -14.29 20.86
CA ASN A 254 14.09 -13.86 21.95
C ASN A 254 12.78 -13.29 21.41
N ALA A 255 12.85 -12.40 20.41
CA ALA A 255 11.66 -11.87 19.75
C ALA A 255 10.79 -12.96 19.09
N TRP A 256 11.42 -14.01 18.52
CA TRP A 256 10.69 -15.14 17.94
C TRP A 256 9.98 -16.00 19.00
N LEU A 257 10.61 -16.22 20.15
CA LEU A 257 10.01 -16.96 21.26
C LEU A 257 8.79 -16.19 21.81
N GLU A 258 8.93 -14.90 22.06
CA GLU A 258 7.83 -14.02 22.47
C GLU A 258 6.67 -14.02 21.45
N GLU A 259 6.98 -13.87 20.15
CA GLU A 259 5.98 -13.93 19.08
C GLU A 259 5.27 -15.30 19.03
N THR A 260 5.98 -16.40 19.31
CA THR A 260 5.42 -17.76 19.31
C THR A 260 4.51 -18.01 20.51
N GLU A 261 4.89 -17.54 21.70
CA GLU A 261 4.06 -17.63 22.91
C GLU A 261 2.79 -16.78 22.81
N MET A 262 2.88 -15.58 22.24
CA MET A 262 1.70 -14.77 21.96
C MET A 262 0.77 -15.42 20.93
N ARG A 263 1.33 -16.18 19.98
CA ARG A 263 0.55 -16.85 18.93
C ARG A 263 -0.12 -18.14 19.42
N SER A 264 0.50 -18.87 20.34
CA SER A 264 -0.07 -20.11 20.90
C SER A 264 -1.28 -19.84 21.79
N THR A 265 -1.34 -18.66 22.38
CA THR A 265 -2.41 -18.21 23.29
C THR A 265 -3.59 -17.55 22.57
N THR A 266 -3.55 -17.37 21.24
CA THR A 266 -4.55 -16.60 20.49
C THR A 266 -5.37 -17.42 19.51
N GLN A 267 -6.70 -17.31 19.61
CA GLN A 267 -7.62 -17.87 18.63
C GLN A 267 -8.10 -16.80 17.66
N LEU A 268 -8.36 -17.19 16.39
CA LEU A 268 -8.83 -16.26 15.35
C LEU A 268 -10.15 -15.55 15.72
N LEU A 269 -11.00 -16.21 16.52
CA LEU A 269 -12.27 -15.64 16.98
C LEU A 269 -12.09 -14.60 18.09
N ASP A 270 -10.93 -14.52 18.74
CA ASP A 270 -10.68 -13.52 19.78
C ASP A 270 -10.60 -12.10 19.19
N ALA A 271 -10.27 -11.98 17.89
CA ALA A 271 -10.32 -10.71 17.16
C ALA A 271 -11.72 -10.08 17.10
N PHE A 272 -12.77 -10.88 17.32
CA PHE A 272 -14.17 -10.43 17.33
C PHE A 272 -14.78 -10.37 18.74
N ARG A 273 -13.97 -10.45 19.80
CA ARG A 273 -14.45 -10.40 21.19
C ARG A 273 -14.15 -9.05 21.86
N SER A 274 -15.12 -8.55 22.64
CA SER A 274 -14.99 -7.43 23.59
C SER A 274 -14.24 -6.19 23.08
N THR A 275 -13.10 -5.84 23.68
CA THR A 275 -12.27 -4.67 23.39
C THR A 275 -11.53 -4.80 22.05
N ASP A 276 -11.12 -6.02 21.69
CA ASP A 276 -10.47 -6.33 20.41
C ASP A 276 -11.44 -6.17 19.23
N LEU A 277 -12.75 -6.45 19.42
CA LEU A 277 -13.77 -6.21 18.39
C LEU A 277 -13.79 -4.75 17.92
N ARG A 278 -13.71 -3.80 18.85
CA ARG A 278 -13.70 -2.36 18.51
C ARG A 278 -12.46 -2.00 17.69
N ARG A 279 -11.29 -2.58 18.02
CA ARG A 279 -10.03 -2.36 17.29
C ARG A 279 -10.09 -2.97 15.89
N THR A 280 -10.59 -4.21 15.79
CA THR A 280 -10.75 -4.93 14.53
C THR A 280 -11.70 -4.20 13.59
N LEU A 281 -12.87 -3.80 14.08
CA LEU A 281 -13.84 -3.04 13.29
C LEU A 281 -13.28 -1.69 12.82
N LEU A 282 -12.51 -1.00 13.67
CA LEU A 282 -11.90 0.27 13.30
C LEU A 282 -10.80 0.08 12.23
N SER A 283 -9.98 -0.96 12.36
CA SER A 283 -8.96 -1.30 11.35
C SER A 283 -9.61 -1.63 10.00
N ILE A 284 -10.64 -2.50 9.99
CA ILE A 284 -11.44 -2.81 8.79
C ILE A 284 -12.08 -1.55 8.22
N ALA A 285 -12.66 -0.68 9.06
CA ALA A 285 -13.26 0.57 8.60
C ALA A 285 -12.23 1.51 7.97
N THR A 286 -11.00 1.57 8.47
CA THR A 286 -9.93 2.35 7.83
C THR A 286 -9.48 1.77 6.49
N ALA A 287 -9.47 0.45 6.34
CA ALA A 287 -9.24 -0.21 5.06
C ALA A 287 -10.34 0.08 4.03
N VAL A 288 -11.61 -0.08 4.41
CA VAL A 288 -12.75 0.28 3.55
C VAL A 288 -12.77 1.78 3.28
N GLY A 289 -12.34 2.60 4.24
CA GLY A 289 -12.16 4.04 4.12
C GLY A 289 -11.21 4.42 3.00
N GLN A 290 -10.17 3.63 2.75
CA GLN A 290 -9.25 3.83 1.63
C GLN A 290 -9.97 3.70 0.28
N ALA A 291 -10.77 2.65 0.11
CA ALA A 291 -11.58 2.48 -1.11
C ALA A 291 -12.64 3.59 -1.25
N SER A 292 -13.17 4.05 -0.12
CA SER A 292 -14.20 5.10 -0.03
C SER A 292 -13.71 6.49 -0.48
N THR A 293 -12.39 6.70 -0.58
CA THR A 293 -11.82 7.97 -1.06
C THR A 293 -12.06 8.23 -2.55
N GLY A 294 -12.32 7.19 -3.34
CA GLY A 294 -12.43 7.27 -4.81
C GLY A 294 -11.08 7.16 -5.54
N ILE A 295 -9.99 6.86 -4.83
CA ILE A 295 -8.66 6.71 -5.44
C ILE A 295 -8.62 5.58 -6.48
N TYR A 296 -9.30 4.46 -6.25
CA TYR A 296 -9.34 3.35 -7.21
C TYR A 296 -10.05 3.74 -8.51
N PHE A 297 -11.08 4.58 -8.43
CA PHE A 297 -11.75 5.13 -9.61
C PHE A 297 -10.80 6.03 -10.41
N ILE A 298 -10.19 7.03 -9.77
CA ILE A 298 -9.28 7.96 -10.45
C ILE A 298 -8.07 7.22 -11.01
N SER A 299 -7.45 6.31 -10.25
CA SER A 299 -6.26 5.59 -10.68
C SER A 299 -6.55 4.65 -11.87
N ALA A 300 -7.62 3.84 -11.80
CA ALA A 300 -7.88 2.82 -12.81
C ALA A 300 -8.54 3.37 -14.09
N PHE A 301 -9.22 4.52 -14.02
CA PHE A 301 -10.01 5.04 -15.13
C PHE A 301 -9.66 6.49 -15.53
N SER A 302 -8.60 7.09 -14.99
CA SER A 302 -8.19 8.48 -15.31
C SER A 302 -8.01 8.75 -16.80
N VAL A 303 -7.38 7.85 -17.56
CA VAL A 303 -7.19 8.04 -19.02
C VAL A 303 -8.54 8.06 -19.73
N PHE A 304 -9.39 7.06 -19.46
CA PHE A 304 -10.74 7.00 -20.01
C PHE A 304 -11.54 8.25 -19.63
N PHE A 305 -11.41 8.70 -18.38
CA PHE A 305 -12.05 9.89 -17.85
C PHE A 305 -11.63 11.16 -18.60
N PHE A 306 -10.34 11.33 -18.87
CA PHE A 306 -9.80 12.48 -19.61
C PHE A 306 -10.12 12.44 -21.11
N VAL A 307 -10.21 11.24 -21.69
CA VAL A 307 -10.73 11.03 -23.05
C VAL A 307 -12.17 11.51 -23.14
N GLN A 308 -13.03 11.08 -22.22
CA GLN A 308 -14.44 11.48 -22.19
C GLN A 308 -14.62 12.98 -21.94
N ALA A 309 -13.71 13.59 -21.17
CA ALA A 309 -13.70 15.03 -20.95
C ALA A 309 -13.23 15.86 -22.17
N ARG A 310 -12.83 15.23 -23.28
CA ARG A 310 -12.38 15.86 -24.54
C ARG A 310 -11.20 16.81 -24.38
N ILE A 311 -10.25 16.45 -23.52
CA ILE A 311 -9.06 17.27 -23.24
C ILE A 311 -7.90 16.79 -24.12
N GLY A 312 -7.10 17.73 -24.63
CA GLY A 312 -5.92 17.41 -25.44
C GLY A 312 -4.90 16.54 -24.68
N SER A 313 -4.45 15.46 -25.33
CA SER A 313 -3.48 14.47 -24.85
C SER A 313 -3.74 13.88 -23.43
N PRO A 314 -4.79 13.04 -23.25
CA PRO A 314 -5.14 12.40 -21.98
C PRO A 314 -3.96 11.72 -21.24
N PHE A 315 -3.14 10.97 -21.98
CA PHE A 315 -1.99 10.25 -21.43
C PHE A 315 -0.91 11.18 -20.83
N LYS A 316 -0.72 12.39 -21.38
CA LYS A 316 0.23 13.37 -20.83
C LYS A 316 -0.26 13.91 -19.49
N TRP A 317 -1.55 14.20 -19.37
CA TRP A 317 -2.13 14.70 -18.12
C TRP A 317 -2.11 13.66 -17.00
N VAL A 318 -2.35 12.38 -17.31
CA VAL A 318 -2.19 11.30 -16.32
C VAL A 318 -0.73 11.19 -15.87
N MET A 319 0.23 11.28 -16.79
CA MET A 319 1.65 11.28 -16.45
C MET A 319 2.03 12.44 -15.51
N VAL A 320 1.56 13.65 -15.80
CA VAL A 320 1.74 14.82 -14.92
C VAL A 320 1.08 14.59 -13.56
N SER A 321 -0.13 14.03 -13.53
CA SER A 321 -0.84 13.71 -12.29
C SER A 321 -0.04 12.73 -11.41
N LEU A 322 0.53 11.67 -11.99
CA LEU A 322 1.33 10.70 -11.26
C LEU A 322 2.66 11.29 -10.77
N ALA A 323 3.32 12.12 -11.59
CA ALA A 323 4.54 12.82 -11.18
C ALA A 323 4.29 13.77 -10.00
N ILE A 324 3.18 14.50 -10.01
CA ILE A 324 2.79 15.37 -8.88
C ILE A 324 2.39 14.52 -7.67
N ALA A 325 1.65 13.44 -7.85
CA ALA A 325 1.27 12.52 -6.77
C ALA A 325 2.49 11.95 -6.04
N LEU A 326 3.58 11.66 -6.76
CA LEU A 326 4.84 11.23 -6.17
C LEU A 326 5.39 12.26 -5.18
N THR A 327 5.35 13.55 -5.52
CA THR A 327 5.76 14.61 -4.58
C THR A 327 4.88 14.64 -3.33
N GLY A 328 3.56 14.43 -3.49
CA GLY A 328 2.64 14.35 -2.37
C GLY A 328 2.97 13.20 -1.42
N ASN A 329 3.26 12.02 -1.97
CA ASN A 329 3.70 10.86 -1.18
C ASN A 329 5.03 11.13 -0.46
N MET A 330 6.00 11.80 -1.09
CA MET A 330 7.25 12.16 -0.43
C MET A 330 7.05 13.20 0.70
N LEU A 331 6.12 14.13 0.52
CA LEU A 331 5.75 15.11 1.55
C LEU A 331 4.94 14.51 2.70
N SER A 332 4.42 13.29 2.57
CA SER A 332 3.70 12.63 3.65
C SER A 332 4.57 12.35 4.88
N PHE A 333 5.85 12.00 4.68
CA PHE A 333 6.78 11.72 5.78
C PHE A 333 6.94 12.91 6.75
N PRO A 334 7.27 14.13 6.28
CA PRO A 334 7.29 15.30 7.15
C PRO A 334 5.87 15.68 7.61
N ALA A 335 4.83 15.53 6.77
CA ALA A 335 3.47 15.89 7.15
C ALA A 335 2.96 15.10 8.36
N VAL A 336 3.18 13.79 8.41
CA VAL A 336 2.82 12.93 9.56
C VAL A 336 3.65 13.27 10.80
N ARG A 337 4.87 13.79 10.63
CA ARG A 337 5.72 14.24 11.73
C ARG A 337 5.23 15.56 12.34
N PHE A 338 4.83 16.54 11.53
CA PHE A 338 4.39 17.84 12.04
C PHE A 338 2.92 17.85 12.42
N PHE A 339 2.05 17.29 11.59
CA PHE A 339 0.61 17.25 11.83
C PHE A 339 0.20 16.00 12.61
N ASN A 340 -0.93 16.10 13.32
CA ASN A 340 -1.55 14.98 14.01
C ASN A 340 -2.29 14.10 13.00
N ARG A 341 -2.30 12.77 13.18
CA ARG A 341 -2.83 11.83 12.17
C ARG A 341 -4.32 12.03 11.96
N ARG A 342 -5.08 12.20 13.04
CA ARG A 342 -6.53 12.42 12.97
C ARG A 342 -6.88 13.72 12.25
N HIS A 343 -6.14 14.80 12.54
CA HIS A 343 -6.38 16.11 11.94
C HIS A 343 -6.00 16.13 10.46
N LEU A 344 -4.90 15.47 10.10
CA LEU A 344 -4.47 15.33 8.72
C LEU A 344 -5.49 14.53 7.90
N LEU A 345 -6.00 13.42 8.43
CA LEU A 345 -7.03 12.62 7.76
C LEU A 345 -8.35 13.39 7.62
N LEU A 346 -8.78 14.11 8.66
CA LEU A 346 -10.00 14.93 8.61
C LEU A 346 -9.89 16.05 7.57
N GLY A 347 -8.81 16.83 7.62
CA GLY A 347 -8.59 17.96 6.72
C GLY A 347 -8.46 17.52 5.26
N THR A 348 -7.70 16.46 5.00
CA THR A 348 -7.55 15.93 3.63
C THR A 348 -8.84 15.29 3.12
N SER A 349 -9.65 14.66 3.97
CA SER A 349 -10.95 14.10 3.56
C SER A 349 -11.99 15.18 3.24
N LEU A 350 -12.04 16.26 4.01
CA LEU A 350 -12.90 17.41 3.70
C LEU A 350 -12.47 18.10 2.41
N LEU A 351 -11.17 18.30 2.22
CA LEU A 351 -10.63 18.90 1.00
C LEU A 351 -10.94 18.03 -0.23
N ASN A 352 -10.68 16.72 -0.14
CA ASN A 352 -10.99 15.79 -1.24
C ASN A 352 -12.48 15.65 -1.53
N SER A 353 -13.34 15.76 -0.50
CA SER A 353 -14.79 15.86 -0.70
C SER A 353 -15.15 17.10 -1.54
N GLY A 354 -14.60 18.25 -1.20
CA GLY A 354 -14.80 19.50 -1.96
C GLY A 354 -14.25 19.44 -3.39
N LEU A 355 -13.08 18.84 -3.60
CA LEU A 355 -12.49 18.66 -4.94
C LEU A 355 -13.33 17.73 -5.82
N MET A 356 -13.81 16.61 -5.26
CA MET A 356 -14.71 15.68 -5.95
C MET A 356 -16.06 16.32 -6.28
N LEU A 357 -16.61 17.11 -5.36
CA LEU A 357 -17.83 17.87 -5.60
C LEU A 357 -17.61 18.91 -6.71
N GLY A 358 -16.48 19.63 -6.67
CA GLY A 358 -16.11 20.61 -7.69
C GLY A 358 -15.99 19.99 -9.08
N MET A 359 -15.42 18.79 -9.19
CA MET A 359 -15.38 18.05 -10.46
C MET A 359 -16.79 17.69 -10.95
N ALA A 360 -17.64 17.17 -10.07
CA ALA A 360 -19.00 16.78 -10.43
C ALA A 360 -19.85 17.98 -10.88
N VAL A 361 -19.77 19.09 -10.14
CA VAL A 361 -20.52 20.32 -10.41
C VAL A 361 -20.05 20.98 -11.70
N ALA A 362 -18.73 21.08 -11.91
CA ALA A 362 -18.16 21.66 -13.12
C ALA A 362 -18.65 20.95 -14.39
N TYR A 363 -18.84 19.63 -14.32
CA TYR A 363 -19.40 18.87 -15.43
C TYR A 363 -20.92 19.02 -15.58
N THR A 364 -21.69 19.10 -14.48
CA THR A 364 -23.15 19.26 -14.58
C THR A 364 -23.60 20.63 -15.09
N VAL A 365 -22.85 21.69 -14.75
CA VAL A 365 -23.24 23.08 -15.07
C VAL A 365 -22.74 23.51 -16.44
N SER A 366 -21.65 22.92 -16.93
CA SER A 366 -21.06 23.32 -18.21
C SER A 366 -21.77 22.65 -19.40
N PRO A 367 -21.90 23.33 -20.55
CA PRO A 367 -22.35 22.70 -21.78
C PRO A 367 -21.50 21.47 -22.13
N ALA A 368 -22.15 20.42 -22.64
CA ALA A 368 -21.48 19.17 -23.02
C ALA A 368 -20.33 19.46 -24.00
N GLY A 369 -19.11 19.05 -23.63
CA GLY A 369 -17.91 19.26 -24.45
C GLY A 369 -17.21 20.62 -24.28
N SER A 370 -17.57 21.41 -23.28
CA SER A 370 -16.86 22.65 -22.94
C SER A 370 -15.38 22.39 -22.60
N PRO A 371 -14.42 22.97 -23.34
CA PRO A 371 -12.99 22.81 -23.07
C PRO A 371 -12.59 23.31 -21.68
N THR A 372 -13.29 24.31 -21.16
CA THR A 372 -13.05 24.88 -19.83
C THR A 372 -13.41 23.89 -18.72
N ALA A 373 -14.53 23.19 -18.85
CA ALA A 373 -14.92 22.16 -17.89
C ALA A 373 -13.91 21.01 -17.85
N GLY A 374 -13.42 20.58 -19.02
CA GLY A 374 -12.35 19.60 -19.12
C GLY A 374 -11.09 20.03 -18.35
N LYS A 375 -10.59 21.25 -18.59
CA LYS A 375 -9.39 21.76 -17.89
C LYS A 375 -9.58 21.78 -16.37
N VAL A 376 -10.76 22.19 -15.89
CA VAL A 376 -11.10 22.18 -14.46
C VAL A 376 -11.10 20.75 -13.90
N LEU A 377 -11.68 19.78 -14.61
CA LEU A 377 -11.67 18.38 -14.21
C LEU A 377 -10.25 17.83 -14.04
N VAL A 378 -9.38 18.08 -15.02
CA VAL A 378 -7.96 17.64 -14.95
C VAL A 378 -7.27 18.32 -13.78
N GLY A 379 -7.37 19.65 -13.65
CA GLY A 379 -6.73 20.39 -12.55
C GLY A 379 -7.16 19.88 -11.18
N LEU A 380 -8.46 19.71 -10.96
CA LEU A 380 -8.99 19.21 -9.69
C LEU A 380 -8.60 17.75 -9.42
N SER A 381 -8.53 16.91 -10.45
CA SER A 381 -8.10 15.50 -10.29
C SER A 381 -6.62 15.37 -9.90
N ILE A 382 -5.76 16.24 -10.43
CA ILE A 382 -4.34 16.31 -10.06
C ILE A 382 -4.21 16.74 -8.60
N VAL A 383 -4.91 17.81 -8.19
CA VAL A 383 -4.89 18.28 -6.81
C VAL A 383 -5.46 17.23 -5.86
N PHE A 384 -6.55 16.54 -6.24
CA PHE A 384 -7.11 15.42 -5.47
C PHE A 384 -6.08 14.32 -5.22
N THR A 385 -5.38 13.89 -6.26
CA THR A 385 -4.39 12.80 -6.15
C THR A 385 -3.21 13.23 -5.26
N TRP A 386 -2.80 14.51 -5.35
CA TRP A 386 -1.75 15.07 -4.50
C TRP A 386 -2.16 15.15 -3.02
N VAL A 387 -3.37 15.66 -2.73
CA VAL A 387 -3.92 15.74 -1.37
C VAL A 387 -4.10 14.34 -0.77
N TYR A 388 -4.54 13.37 -1.57
CA TYR A 388 -4.61 11.97 -1.17
C TYR A 388 -3.23 11.42 -0.76
N GLY A 389 -2.18 11.68 -1.56
CA GLY A 389 -0.82 11.23 -1.29
C GLY A 389 -0.19 11.84 -0.04
N ILE A 390 -0.51 13.09 0.29
CA ILE A 390 0.03 13.77 1.49
C ILE A 390 -0.55 13.20 2.78
N GLY A 391 -1.86 12.90 2.79
CA GLY A 391 -2.58 12.58 4.03
C GLY A 391 -3.35 11.26 3.98
N GLN A 392 -4.43 11.20 3.18
CA GLN A 392 -5.37 10.08 3.26
C GLN A 392 -4.69 8.72 3.06
N GLY A 393 -3.90 8.55 1.99
CA GLY A 393 -3.22 7.29 1.69
C GLY A 393 -2.35 6.77 2.84
N PRO A 394 -1.28 7.49 3.21
CA PRO A 394 -0.33 7.03 4.22
C PRO A 394 -0.94 6.97 5.63
N VAL A 395 -1.87 7.87 5.99
CA VAL A 395 -2.50 7.85 7.31
C VAL A 395 -3.46 6.66 7.44
N LEU A 396 -4.31 6.39 6.45
CA LEU A 396 -5.21 5.24 6.48
C LEU A 396 -4.43 3.92 6.57
N TRP A 397 -3.33 3.81 5.82
CA TRP A 397 -2.48 2.61 5.86
C TRP A 397 -1.80 2.43 7.22
N ALA A 398 -1.28 3.51 7.80
CA ALA A 398 -0.67 3.45 9.13
C ALA A 398 -1.68 3.04 10.21
N LEU A 399 -2.88 3.62 10.21
CA LEU A 399 -3.93 3.31 11.18
C LEU A 399 -4.33 1.82 11.15
N GLN A 400 -4.40 1.20 9.97
CA GLN A 400 -4.68 -0.24 9.85
C GLN A 400 -3.68 -1.10 10.62
N THR A 401 -2.42 -0.66 10.73
CA THR A 401 -1.35 -1.38 11.40
C THR A 401 -1.09 -0.95 12.85
N GLU A 402 -1.53 0.25 13.26
CA GLU A 402 -1.30 0.83 14.60
C GLU A 402 -2.46 0.58 15.57
N ILE A 403 -3.69 0.42 15.09
CA ILE A 403 -4.88 0.18 15.93
C ILE A 403 -4.95 -1.25 16.50
N PRO A 404 -4.55 -2.32 15.78
CA PRO A 404 -4.64 -3.68 16.30
C PRO A 404 -3.80 -3.90 17.57
N SER A 405 -4.31 -4.72 18.51
CA SER A 405 -3.55 -5.17 19.68
C SER A 405 -2.32 -5.98 19.25
N GLN A 406 -1.21 -5.88 20.00
CA GLN A 406 0.02 -6.62 19.65
C GLN A 406 -0.24 -8.12 19.51
N ARG A 407 -1.04 -8.67 20.42
CA ARG A 407 -1.45 -10.07 20.47
C ARG A 407 -2.19 -10.54 19.21
N LEU A 408 -3.13 -9.74 18.67
CA LEU A 408 -3.97 -10.12 17.52
C LEU A 408 -3.60 -9.36 16.23
N ARG A 409 -2.41 -8.74 16.20
CA ARG A 409 -2.02 -7.78 15.16
C ARG A 409 -2.04 -8.39 13.77
N ALA A 410 -1.38 -9.54 13.60
CA ALA A 410 -1.27 -10.19 12.30
C ALA A 410 -2.66 -10.59 11.74
N GLN A 411 -3.56 -11.07 12.60
CA GLN A 411 -4.90 -11.52 12.21
C GLN A 411 -5.79 -10.33 11.84
N THR A 412 -5.77 -9.29 12.67
CA THR A 412 -6.55 -8.07 12.45
C THR A 412 -6.11 -7.32 11.20
N VAL A 413 -4.80 -7.17 10.98
CA VAL A 413 -4.25 -6.58 9.75
C VAL A 413 -4.64 -7.43 8.54
N GLY A 414 -4.62 -8.76 8.66
CA GLY A 414 -5.09 -9.67 7.63
C GLY A 414 -6.56 -9.46 7.25
N PHE A 415 -7.46 -9.38 8.25
CA PHE A 415 -8.88 -9.09 8.00
C PHE A 415 -9.08 -7.70 7.37
N SER A 416 -8.37 -6.69 7.85
CA SER A 416 -8.37 -5.34 7.29
C SER A 416 -7.96 -5.33 5.82
N GLN A 417 -6.84 -5.99 5.48
CA GLN A 417 -6.38 -6.09 4.09
C GLN A 417 -7.34 -6.87 3.19
N GLY A 418 -7.93 -7.97 3.70
CA GLY A 418 -8.96 -8.70 2.97
C GLY A 418 -10.17 -7.83 2.65
N ALA A 419 -10.64 -7.05 3.62
CA ALA A 419 -11.73 -6.09 3.42
C ALA A 419 -11.35 -4.97 2.44
N SER A 420 -10.10 -4.48 2.46
CA SER A 420 -9.58 -3.50 1.50
C SER A 420 -9.63 -4.03 0.07
N PHE A 421 -9.17 -5.26 -0.17
CA PHE A 421 -9.23 -5.89 -1.50
C PHE A 421 -10.66 -6.13 -1.98
N LEU A 422 -11.57 -6.53 -1.07
CA LEU A 422 -12.98 -6.69 -1.41
C LEU A 422 -13.65 -5.35 -1.77
N ALA A 423 -13.36 -4.30 -1.01
CA ALA A 423 -13.88 -2.96 -1.30
C ALA A 423 -13.28 -2.38 -2.60
N SER A 424 -11.98 -2.62 -2.85
CA SER A 424 -11.31 -2.28 -4.11
C SER A 424 -11.95 -3.02 -5.29
N TRP A 425 -12.19 -4.32 -5.15
CA TRP A 425 -12.87 -5.13 -6.16
C TRP A 425 -14.27 -4.58 -6.48
N LEU A 426 -15.06 -4.27 -5.45
CA LEU A 426 -16.41 -3.71 -5.60
C LEU A 426 -16.36 -2.37 -6.34
N CYS A 427 -15.45 -1.48 -5.97
CA CYS A 427 -15.25 -0.20 -6.64
C CYS A 427 -14.90 -0.39 -8.13
N SER A 428 -13.92 -1.24 -8.43
CA SER A 428 -13.48 -1.50 -9.82
C SER A 428 -14.54 -2.20 -10.65
N TYR A 429 -15.37 -3.04 -10.04
CA TYR A 429 -16.48 -3.73 -10.70
C TYR A 429 -17.65 -2.77 -11.00
N CYS A 430 -18.02 -1.90 -10.07
CA CYS A 430 -19.14 -0.98 -10.24
C CYS A 430 -18.80 0.20 -11.16
N THR A 431 -17.57 0.72 -11.09
CA THR A 431 -17.19 1.98 -11.73
C THR A 431 -17.49 2.05 -13.23
N PRO A 432 -17.14 1.03 -14.07
CA PRO A 432 -17.48 1.06 -15.49
C PRO A 432 -18.99 1.18 -15.79
N TYR A 433 -19.87 0.60 -14.97
CA TYR A 433 -21.32 0.75 -15.15
C TYR A 433 -21.79 2.20 -14.97
N PHE A 434 -21.11 2.98 -14.14
CA PHE A 434 -21.40 4.40 -13.95
C PHE A 434 -20.84 5.27 -15.07
N ILE A 435 -19.61 5.01 -15.53
CA ILE A 435 -18.90 5.90 -16.46
C ILE A 435 -19.15 5.59 -17.93
N ASN A 436 -19.52 4.37 -18.29
CA ASN A 436 -19.61 3.95 -19.69
C ASN A 436 -20.93 4.44 -20.32
N PRO A 437 -20.89 5.01 -21.56
CA PRO A 437 -22.08 5.43 -22.29
C PRO A 437 -23.16 4.36 -22.49
N GLU A 438 -22.81 3.07 -22.57
CA GLU A 438 -23.78 1.98 -22.76
C GLU A 438 -24.68 1.72 -21.54
N ALA A 439 -24.25 2.16 -20.36
CA ALA A 439 -24.92 1.86 -19.09
C ALA A 439 -25.55 3.14 -18.52
N LEU A 440 -25.06 3.63 -17.38
CA LEU A 440 -25.65 4.81 -16.73
C LEU A 440 -25.20 6.12 -17.37
N ASN A 441 -24.06 6.14 -18.07
CA ASN A 441 -23.49 7.33 -18.73
C ASN A 441 -23.40 8.56 -17.81
N TRP A 442 -23.00 8.36 -16.56
CA TRP A 442 -22.82 9.46 -15.60
C TRP A 442 -21.55 10.26 -15.87
N GLY A 443 -20.54 9.64 -16.51
CA GLY A 443 -19.25 10.28 -16.76
C GLY A 443 -18.68 10.91 -15.47
N PRO A 444 -18.25 12.17 -15.49
CA PRO A 444 -17.80 12.93 -14.31
C PRO A 444 -18.83 13.15 -13.20
N LYS A 445 -20.12 12.93 -13.42
CA LYS A 445 -21.13 12.99 -12.34
C LYS A 445 -20.91 11.89 -11.29
N TYR A 446 -20.18 10.82 -11.62
CA TYR A 446 -19.80 9.79 -10.66
C TYR A 446 -19.04 10.35 -9.44
N CYS A 447 -18.35 11.49 -9.59
CA CYS A 447 -17.68 12.18 -8.50
C CYS A 447 -18.63 12.66 -7.38
N TYR A 448 -19.95 12.78 -7.61
CA TYR A 448 -20.92 13.08 -6.54
C TYR A 448 -20.94 12.01 -5.44
N ILE A 449 -20.84 10.73 -5.82
CA ILE A 449 -20.82 9.62 -4.86
C ILE A 449 -19.55 9.71 -4.00
N TRP A 450 -18.40 9.94 -4.65
CA TRP A 450 -17.12 10.06 -3.96
C TRP A 450 -17.00 11.30 -3.08
N ALA A 451 -17.65 12.41 -3.47
CA ALA A 451 -17.73 13.60 -2.63
C ALA A 451 -18.48 13.30 -1.32
N GLY A 452 -19.65 12.67 -1.40
CA GLY A 452 -20.42 12.25 -0.22
C GLY A 452 -19.68 11.21 0.62
N SER A 453 -19.04 10.24 -0.03
CA SER A 453 -18.25 9.20 0.63
C SER A 453 -17.05 9.78 1.41
N ASN A 454 -16.31 10.74 0.84
CA ASN A 454 -15.23 11.43 1.55
C ASN A 454 -15.74 12.28 2.71
N LEU A 455 -16.94 12.87 2.60
CA LEU A 455 -17.57 13.59 3.71
C LEU A 455 -17.95 12.62 4.85
N ILE A 456 -18.52 11.46 4.53
CA ILE A 456 -18.79 10.40 5.51
C ILE A 456 -17.50 9.94 6.18
N LEU A 457 -16.42 9.75 5.41
CA LEU A 457 -15.10 9.41 5.96
C LEU A 457 -14.58 10.51 6.91
N ALA A 458 -14.78 11.78 6.59
CA ALA A 458 -14.43 12.89 7.49
C ALA A 458 -15.24 12.85 8.79
N VAL A 459 -16.56 12.66 8.71
CA VAL A 459 -17.44 12.53 9.89
C VAL A 459 -17.05 11.32 10.73
N PHE A 460 -16.80 10.18 10.09
CA PHE A 460 -16.34 8.97 10.76
C PHE A 460 -14.99 9.18 11.47
N THR A 461 -14.05 9.85 10.80
CA THR A 461 -12.74 10.22 11.37
C THR A 461 -12.89 11.13 12.58
N TYR A 462 -13.86 12.05 12.55
CA TYR A 462 -14.13 12.90 13.70
C TYR A 462 -14.64 12.12 14.91
N PHE A 463 -15.56 11.18 14.74
CA PHE A 463 -16.18 10.48 15.89
C PHE A 463 -15.41 9.24 16.37
N PHE A 464 -14.85 8.45 15.46
CA PHE A 464 -14.40 7.09 15.77
C PHE A 464 -12.88 6.88 15.72
N ILE A 465 -12.14 7.67 14.92
CA ILE A 465 -10.69 7.51 14.78
C ILE A 465 -9.95 8.17 15.95
N PRO A 466 -9.19 7.41 16.77
CA PRO A 466 -8.37 7.98 17.83
C PRO A 466 -7.09 8.62 17.27
N GLU A 467 -6.46 9.46 18.09
CA GLU A 467 -5.12 9.99 17.78
C GLU A 467 -4.06 8.99 18.24
N THR A 468 -3.29 8.43 17.29
CA THR A 468 -2.22 7.44 17.57
C THR A 468 -0.82 8.06 17.60
N LYS A 469 -0.66 9.34 17.25
CA LYS A 469 0.66 9.98 17.16
C LYS A 469 1.36 10.06 18.53
N GLY A 470 2.62 9.63 18.56
CA GLY A 470 3.51 9.77 19.72
C GLY A 470 3.17 8.83 20.88
N ARG A 471 2.36 7.80 20.63
CA ARG A 471 2.03 6.76 21.60
C ARG A 471 2.75 5.47 21.26
N SER A 472 3.25 4.77 22.28
CA SER A 472 3.74 3.41 22.09
C SER A 472 2.55 2.47 21.84
N LEU A 473 2.83 1.29 21.30
CA LEU A 473 1.78 0.29 21.04
C LEU A 473 1.16 -0.20 22.35
N GLU A 474 1.96 -0.29 23.42
CA GLU A 474 1.54 -0.68 24.76
C GLU A 474 0.63 0.38 25.40
N GLN A 475 0.95 1.68 25.20
CA GLN A 475 0.10 2.78 25.64
C GLN A 475 -1.24 2.81 24.90
N LEU A 476 -1.25 2.48 23.60
CA LEU A 476 -2.48 2.32 22.85
C LEU A 476 -3.31 1.16 23.40
N ASP A 477 -2.65 0.06 23.77
CA ASP A 477 -3.33 -1.10 24.35
C ASP A 477 -4.10 -0.72 25.62
N GLU A 478 -3.45 0.01 26.53
CA GLU A 478 -4.05 0.52 27.78
C GLU A 478 -5.28 1.42 27.52
N LEU A 479 -5.19 2.34 26.55
CA LEU A 479 -6.27 3.29 26.24
C LEU A 479 -7.54 2.59 25.75
N PHE A 480 -7.37 1.54 24.95
CA PHE A 480 -8.48 0.77 24.43
C PHE A 480 -9.05 -0.20 25.49
N GLU A 481 -8.22 -0.75 26.37
CA GLU A 481 -8.69 -1.56 27.51
C GLU A 481 -9.54 -0.74 28.48
N LYS A 482 -9.12 0.50 28.76
CA LYS A 482 -9.89 1.48 29.55
C LYS A 482 -11.13 2.03 28.82
N ARG A 483 -11.43 1.56 27.60
CA ARG A 483 -12.59 1.93 26.76
C ARG A 483 -12.79 3.43 26.58
N ILE A 484 -11.69 4.19 26.49
CA ILE A 484 -11.76 5.65 26.36
C ILE A 484 -12.40 6.03 25.00
N LEU A 485 -13.10 7.17 24.98
CA LEU A 485 -13.69 7.73 23.77
C LEU A 485 -12.58 8.25 22.83
N ALA A 486 -12.72 8.03 21.52
CA ALA A 486 -11.67 8.31 20.54
C ALA A 486 -11.18 9.77 20.56
N TRP A 487 -12.06 10.73 20.85
CA TRP A 487 -11.70 12.15 20.94
C TRP A 487 -10.97 12.56 22.24
N LYS A 488 -10.96 11.71 23.26
CA LYS A 488 -10.24 11.94 24.53
C LYS A 488 -8.82 11.37 24.56
N PHE A 489 -8.44 10.54 23.58
CA PHE A 489 -7.13 9.88 23.51
C PHE A 489 -5.95 10.87 23.60
N LYS A 490 -6.09 12.07 23.03
CA LYS A 490 -5.03 13.09 23.10
C LYS A 490 -4.77 13.62 24.52
N ARG A 491 -5.82 13.75 25.34
CA ARG A 491 -5.74 14.38 26.67
C ARG A 491 -5.48 13.38 27.80
N TYR A 492 -5.63 12.09 27.53
CA TYR A 492 -5.45 11.06 28.54
C TYR A 492 -3.97 10.75 28.72
N VAL A 493 -3.49 10.76 29.97
CA VAL A 493 -2.14 10.32 30.33
C VAL A 493 -2.28 8.87 30.75
N THR A 494 -1.59 7.97 30.05
CA THR A 494 -1.56 6.52 30.35
C THR A 494 -0.72 6.24 31.59
N ASP A 495 -1.07 5.21 32.34
CA ASP A 495 -0.34 4.80 33.54
C ASP A 495 1.10 4.42 33.19
N LEU A 496 1.31 3.81 32.02
CA LEU A 496 2.64 3.55 31.45
C LEU A 496 3.44 4.85 31.20
N GLN A 497 2.76 5.93 30.81
CA GLN A 497 3.43 7.21 30.57
C GLN A 497 3.76 7.93 31.88
N GLN A 498 2.94 7.74 32.92
CA GLN A 498 3.26 8.18 34.28
C GLN A 498 4.47 7.39 34.82
N ALA A 499 4.49 6.07 34.67
CA ALA A 499 5.61 5.23 35.09
C ALA A 499 6.92 5.58 34.37
N ASP A 500 6.89 5.85 33.06
CA ASP A 500 8.08 6.32 32.32
C ASP A 500 8.53 7.71 32.80
N THR A 501 7.59 8.62 33.08
CA THR A 501 7.90 9.97 33.60
C THR A 501 8.50 9.88 35.01
N ASP A 502 7.94 9.05 35.88
CA ASP A 502 8.40 8.86 37.26
C ASP A 502 9.79 8.19 37.29
N ASN A 503 10.05 7.22 36.39
CA ASN A 503 11.38 6.64 36.21
C ASN A 503 12.40 7.67 35.69
N TYR A 504 11.98 8.60 34.83
CA TYR A 504 12.85 9.65 34.30
C TYR A 504 13.17 10.72 35.35
N VAL A 505 12.17 11.14 36.12
CA VAL A 505 12.34 12.07 37.26
C VAL A 505 13.20 11.43 38.35
N GLY A 506 12.95 10.16 38.69
CA GLY A 506 13.78 9.42 39.65
C GLY A 506 15.24 9.28 39.19
N ARG A 507 15.51 9.15 37.89
CA ARG A 507 16.86 9.18 37.33
C ARG A 507 17.49 10.57 37.36
N MET A 508 16.73 11.63 37.13
CA MET A 508 17.23 13.00 37.26
C MET A 508 17.57 13.34 38.71
N ASP A 509 16.70 12.97 39.65
CA ASP A 509 16.93 13.14 41.09
C ASP A 509 18.14 12.34 41.59
N ALA A 510 18.37 11.14 41.06
CA ALA A 510 19.54 10.32 41.36
C ALA A 510 20.84 10.94 40.81
N ASN A 511 20.78 11.55 39.63
CA ASN A 511 21.92 12.21 38.98
C ASN A 511 22.25 13.57 39.63
N GLU A 512 21.26 14.30 40.13
CA GLU A 512 21.45 15.54 40.90
C GLU A 512 21.99 15.28 42.32
N LYS A 513 21.71 14.11 42.92
CA LYS A 513 22.19 13.74 44.26
C LYS A 513 23.54 13.00 44.28
N GLY A 514 24.20 12.80 43.14
CA GLY A 514 25.54 12.21 43.07
C GLY A 514 25.64 10.79 43.66
N GLY A 515 24.54 10.04 43.67
CA GLY A 515 24.50 8.68 44.22
C GLY A 515 24.85 7.64 43.15
N VAL A 516 25.99 6.97 43.30
CA VAL A 516 26.33 5.76 42.55
C VAL A 516 25.29 4.68 42.86
N VAL A 517 24.54 4.24 41.85
CA VAL A 517 23.67 3.07 41.97
C VAL A 517 24.50 1.83 41.67
N GLU A 518 24.96 1.15 42.71
CA GLU A 518 25.37 -0.25 42.61
C GLU A 518 24.14 -1.08 42.24
N VAL A 519 24.22 -1.76 41.09
CA VAL A 519 23.22 -2.74 40.67
C VAL A 519 23.52 -4.03 41.43
N GLU A 520 22.88 -4.23 42.59
CA GLU A 520 22.80 -5.56 43.20
C GLU A 520 21.93 -6.46 42.29
N HIS A 521 22.58 -7.41 41.63
CA HIS A 521 21.93 -8.63 41.15
C HIS A 521 21.38 -9.38 42.37
N LYS A 522 20.06 -9.49 42.49
CA LYS A 522 19.42 -10.53 43.30
C LYS A 522 18.84 -11.59 42.39
N GLU A 523 19.53 -12.73 42.36
CA GLU A 523 18.92 -14.03 42.11
C GLU A 523 17.83 -14.27 43.16
N ASN A 524 16.61 -14.58 42.69
CA ASN A 524 15.75 -15.66 43.17
C ASN A 524 14.50 -15.77 42.31
#